data_AF-A0AAE8FSH9-F1
#
_entry.id   AF-A0AAE8FSH9-F1
#
_cell.length_a   1.000
_cell.length_b   1.000
_cell.length_c   1.000
_cell.angle_alpha   90.00
_cell.angle_beta   90.00
_cell.angle_gamma   90.00
#
_symmetry.space_group_name_H-M   'P 1'
#
loop_
_entity.id
_entity.type
_entity.pdbx_description
1 polymer ?
#
loop_
_entity_poly.entity_id
_entity_poly.type
_entity_poly.pdbx_seq_one_letter_code
_entity_poly.pdbx_strand_id
1 'polypeptide(L)' 'MNFKDIQSLKARHSKEEFESILLAVEQDLKFNNIRFKKPIPKKKFLEVLNITESLFRRII' A
#
# COMPACT_ATOMS: atom_id res chain seq x y z
N MET A 1 -8.15 1.74 -9.99
CA MET A 1 -6.79 1.66 -9.45
C MET A 1 -5.92 2.53 -10.34
N ASN A 2 -5.20 3.55 -9.83
CA ASN A 2 -4.37 4.39 -10.70
C ASN A 2 -3.06 3.62 -10.98
N PHE A 3 -2.98 3.02 -12.15
CA PHE A 3 -1.87 2.14 -12.54
C PHE A 3 -0.49 2.84 -12.47
N LYS A 4 -0.48 4.17 -12.62
CA LYS A 4 0.71 5.02 -12.54
C LYS A 4 1.37 5.03 -11.16
N ASP A 5 0.59 5.04 -10.07
CA ASP A 5 1.12 5.10 -8.71
C ASP A 5 1.83 3.79 -8.34
N ILE A 6 1.24 2.65 -8.75
CA ILE A 6 1.81 1.32 -8.53
C ILE A 6 3.07 1.11 -9.38
N GLN A 7 3.08 1.55 -10.64
CA GLN A 7 4.29 1.51 -11.47
C GLN A 7 5.41 2.39 -10.90
N SER A 8 5.08 3.58 -10.42
CA SER A 8 6.04 4.48 -9.79
C SER A 8 6.61 3.88 -8.49
N LEU A 9 5.79 3.18 -7.71
CA LEU A 9 6.25 2.44 -6.54
C LEU A 9 7.19 1.29 -6.95
N LYS A 10 6.82 0.49 -7.94
CA LYS A 10 7.65 -0.62 -8.46
C LYS A 10 9.02 -0.14 -8.97
N ALA A 11 9.10 1.04 -9.56
CA ALA A 11 10.35 1.61 -10.05
C ALA A 11 11.29 2.11 -8.93
N ARG A 12 10.77 2.33 -7.71
CA ARG A 12 11.50 2.91 -6.58
C ARG A 12 12.01 1.88 -5.57
N HIS A 13 11.60 0.62 -5.70
CA HIS A 13 11.87 -0.44 -4.73
C HIS A 13 12.33 -1.71 -5.42
N SER A 14 13.11 -2.53 -4.71
CA SER A 14 13.42 -3.89 -5.16
C SER A 14 12.13 -4.69 -5.29
N LYS A 15 12.14 -5.75 -6.13
CA LYS A 15 10.95 -6.60 -6.31
C LYS A 15 10.39 -7.12 -4.97
N GLU A 16 11.28 -7.55 -4.09
CA GLU A 16 10.95 -8.11 -2.76
C GLU A 16 10.34 -7.07 -1.82
N GLU A 17 10.89 -5.84 -1.81
CA GLU A 17 10.35 -4.72 -1.04
C GLU A 17 8.98 -4.30 -1.57
N PHE A 18 8.84 -4.22 -2.89
CA PHE A 18 7.58 -3.88 -3.55
C PHE A 18 6.47 -4.90 -3.22
N GLU A 19 6.76 -6.20 -3.30
CA GLU A 19 5.81 -7.25 -2.93
C GLU A 19 5.45 -7.20 -1.45
N SER A 20 6.42 -6.92 -0.58
CA SER A 20 6.21 -6.76 0.86
C SER A 20 5.32 -5.56 1.19
N ILE A 21 5.53 -4.41 0.53
CA ILE A 21 4.68 -3.21 0.67
C ILE A 21 3.26 -3.51 0.20
N LEU A 22 3.08 -4.19 -0.94
CA LEU A 22 1.75 -4.54 -1.44
C LEU A 22 1.01 -5.50 -0.50
N LEU A 23 1.69 -6.50 0.06
CA LEU A 23 1.12 -7.43 1.03
C LEU A 23 0.66 -6.71 2.31
N ALA A 24 1.49 -5.82 2.85
CA ALA A 24 1.15 -5.04 4.04
C ALA A 24 -0.06 -4.12 3.78
N VAL A 25 -0.10 -3.45 2.62
CA VAL A 25 -1.25 -2.63 2.21
C VAL A 25 -2.50 -3.49 2.05
N GLU A 26 -2.40 -4.67 1.43
CA GLU A 26 -3.55 -5.58 1.29
C GLU A 26 -4.09 -6.03 2.67
N GLN A 27 -3.21 -6.33 3.62
CA GLN A 27 -3.59 -6.70 4.99
C GLN A 27 -4.29 -5.55 5.72
N ASP A 28 -3.76 -4.32 5.66
CA ASP A 28 -4.36 -3.13 6.27
C ASP A 28 -5.75 -2.82 5.68
N LEU A 29 -5.89 -3.05 4.38
CA LEU A 29 -7.15 -2.87 3.67
C LEU A 29 -8.15 -3.98 4.00
N LYS A 30 -7.72 -5.24 4.06
CA LYS A 30 -8.54 -6.37 4.54
C LYS A 30 -9.01 -6.11 5.97
N PHE A 31 -8.14 -5.64 6.85
CA PHE A 31 -8.50 -5.30 8.23
C PHE A 31 -9.53 -4.16 8.29
N ASN A 32 -9.36 -3.11 7.48
CA ASN A 32 -10.34 -2.04 7.35
C ASN A 32 -11.69 -2.53 6.81
N ASN A 33 -11.69 -3.43 5.83
CA ASN A 33 -12.92 -3.94 5.22
C ASN A 33 -13.66 -4.93 6.15
N ILE A 34 -12.93 -5.81 6.84
CA ILE A 34 -13.48 -6.76 7.82
C ILE A 34 -14.07 -6.01 9.02
N ARG A 35 -13.37 -5.00 9.54
CA ARG A 35 -13.77 -4.30 10.78
C ARG A 35 -14.87 -3.27 10.55
N PHE A 36 -14.94 -2.66 9.37
CA PHE A 36 -15.87 -1.54 9.12
C PHE A 36 -16.90 -1.78 8.01
N LYS A 37 -16.84 -2.90 7.27
CA LYS A 37 -17.72 -3.22 6.11
C LYS A 37 -17.88 -2.05 5.12
N LYS A 38 -16.84 -1.21 4.99
CA LYS A 38 -16.87 -0.02 4.14
C LYS A 38 -16.02 -0.26 2.90
N PRO A 39 -16.54 0.02 1.69
CA PRO A 39 -15.71 0.03 0.50
C PRO A 39 -14.59 1.06 0.68
N ILE A 40 -13.37 0.68 0.31
CA ILE A 40 -12.19 1.53 0.47
C ILE A 40 -12.19 2.60 -0.63
N PRO A 41 -12.27 3.90 -0.29
CA PRO A 41 -12.14 4.96 -1.28
C PRO A 41 -10.70 4.99 -1.82
N LYS A 42 -10.53 5.32 -3.12
CA LYS A 42 -9.20 5.45 -3.75
C LYS A 42 -8.21 6.32 -2.96
N LYS A 43 -8.70 7.40 -2.33
CA LYS A 43 -7.87 8.28 -1.48
C LYS A 43 -7.27 7.53 -0.29
N LYS A 44 -8.07 6.69 0.37
CA LYS A 44 -7.63 5.91 1.53
C LYS A 44 -6.63 4.81 1.13
N PHE A 45 -6.80 4.23 -0.06
CA PHE A 45 -5.80 3.30 -0.62
C PHE A 45 -4.43 3.99 -0.80
N LEU A 46 -4.40 5.18 -1.40
CA LEU A 46 -3.14 5.91 -1.61
C LEU A 46 -2.51 6.38 -0.29
N GLU A 47 -3.34 6.75 0.69
CA GLU A 47 -2.88 7.13 2.02
C GLU A 47 -2.19 5.96 2.73
N VAL A 48 -2.83 4.78 2.76
CA VAL A 48 -2.24 3.56 3.34
C VAL A 48 -0.95 3.19 2.59
N LEU A 49 -0.97 3.22 1.25
CA LEU A 49 0.21 2.93 0.43
C LEU A 49 1.41 3.84 0.76
N ASN A 50 1.18 5.15 0.88
CA ASN A 50 2.23 6.12 1.19
C ASN A 50 2.76 5.97 2.62
N ILE A 51 1.88 5.67 3.59
CA ILE A 51 2.28 5.42 4.99
C ILE A 51 3.14 4.16 5.05
N THR A 52 2.70 3.06 4.43
CA THR A 52 3.47 1.80 4.38
C THR A 52 4.80 1.99 3.67
N GLU A 53 4.83 2.67 2.52
CA GLU A 53 6.08 3.00 1.81
C GLU A 53 7.04 3.80 2.72
N SER A 54 6.54 4.81 3.46
CA SER A 54 7.37 5.62 4.36
C SER A 54 7.88 4.84 5.57
N LEU A 55 7.15 3.84 6.06
CA LEU A 55 7.59 2.99 7.17
C LEU A 55 8.70 2.05 6.71
N PHE A 56 8.58 1.46 5.52
CA PHE A 56 9.63 0.63 4.94
C PHE A 56 10.94 1.41 4.70
N ARG A 57 10.85 2.66 4.21
CA ARG A 57 12.03 3.53 4.03
C ARG A 57 12.71 3.95 5.34
N ARG A 58 12.01 3.93 6.48
CA ARG A 58 12.59 4.30 7.79
C ARG A 58 13.32 3.16 8.48
N ILE A 59 13.18 1.93 7.97
CA ILE A 59 13.81 0.73 8.53
C ILE A 59 15.22 0.50 7.93
N ILE A 60 15.56 1.20 6.84
CA ILE A 60 16.88 1.18 6.18
C ILE A 60 17.76 2.33 6.68
#